data_AF-A0A2V6E4K5-F1
#
_entry.id   AF-A0A2V6E4K5-F1
#
_cell.length_a   1.000
_cell.length_b   1.000
_cell.length_c   1.000
_cell.angle_alpha   90.00
_cell.angle_beta   90.00
_cell.angle_gamma   90.00
#
_symmetry.space_group_name_H-M   'P 1'
#
loop_
_entity.id
_entity.type
_entity.pdbx_description
1 polymer ?
#
loop_
_entity_poly.entity_id
_entity_poly.type
_entity_poly.pdbx_seq_one_letter_code
_entity_poly.pdbx_strand_id
1 'polypeptide(L)'
;MVVIYENFKGSTLQTNPILREMIQEPDVQRREHYVVLLSHAFATNDAVSAFAHSVDHIINIADLANFQPVLRHGVALHQGLYHSFNEIMKSAQAL
;
A
#
# COMPACT_ATOMS: atom_id res chain seq x y z
N MET A 1 -4.28 2.86 7.01
CA MET A 1 -4.10 3.10 5.57
C MET A 1 -3.31 4.38 5.38
N VAL A 2 -2.35 4.38 4.46
CA VAL A 2 -1.52 5.54 4.11
C VAL A 2 -1.49 5.67 2.60
N VAL A 3 -1.72 6.88 2.08
CA VAL A 3 -1.65 7.19 0.63
C VAL A 3 -0.46 8.11 0.41
N ILE A 4 0.47 7.70 -0.44
CA ILE A 4 1.76 8.37 -0.66
C ILE A 4 1.85 8.82 -2.10
N TYR A 5 2.09 10.10 -2.34
CA TYR A 5 2.42 10.61 -3.66
C TYR A 5 3.91 10.42 -3.96
N GLU A 6 4.25 9.82 -5.10
CA GLU A 6 5.64 9.45 -5.43
C GLU A 6 6.61 10.64 -5.41
N ASN A 7 6.15 11.83 -5.81
CA ASN A 7 6.93 13.06 -5.85
C ASN A 7 6.63 14.03 -4.69
N PHE A 8 6.27 13.52 -3.52
CA PHE A 8 6.04 14.36 -2.34
C PHE A 8 7.22 15.32 -2.08
N LYS A 9 6.93 16.62 -2.02
CA LYS A 9 7.94 17.69 -1.91
C LYS A 9 9.02 17.67 -3.00
N GLY A 10 8.67 17.23 -4.22
CA GLY A 10 9.61 17.17 -5.34
C GLY A 10 10.62 16.03 -5.26
N SER A 11 10.41 15.06 -4.37
CA SER A 11 11.23 13.86 -4.31
C SER A 11 11.05 13.01 -5.58
N THR A 12 11.93 12.03 -5.74
CA THR A 12 11.69 10.85 -6.58
C THR A 12 11.13 9.72 -5.74
N LEU A 13 10.69 8.64 -6.38
CA LEU A 13 10.26 7.44 -5.68
C LEU A 13 11.32 6.88 -4.74
N GLN A 14 12.60 6.91 -5.15
CA GLN A 14 13.74 6.41 -4.37
C GLN A 14 14.13 7.33 -3.20
N THR A 15 13.81 8.62 -3.31
CA THR A 15 14.16 9.63 -2.31
C THR A 15 12.97 10.08 -1.47
N ASN A 16 11.80 9.46 -1.66
CA ASN A 16 10.58 9.82 -0.96
C ASN A 16 10.71 9.44 0.53
N PRO A 17 10.72 10.43 1.45
CA PRO A 17 10.99 10.17 2.86
C PRO A 17 9.85 9.39 3.53
N ILE A 18 8.61 9.57 3.08
CA ILE A 18 7.44 8.86 3.64
C ILE A 18 7.46 7.41 3.19
N LEU A 19 7.70 7.16 1.89
CA LEU A 19 7.79 5.80 1.37
C LEU A 19 8.94 5.05 2.04
N ARG A 20 10.10 5.69 2.20
CA ARG A 20 11.26 5.10 2.87
C ARG A 20 10.94 4.70 4.31
N GLU A 21 10.25 5.55 5.07
CA GLU A 21 9.86 5.22 6.44
C GLU A 21 8.94 3.99 6.47
N MET A 22 7.90 3.99 5.63
CA MET A 22 6.90 2.92 5.60
C MET A 22 7.48 1.55 5.22
N ILE A 23 8.51 1.50 4.36
CA ILE A 23 9.15 0.24 3.96
C ILE A 23 10.23 -0.24 4.95
N GLN A 24 10.68 0.62 5.86
CA GLN A 24 11.70 0.29 6.86
C GLN A 24 11.11 -0.26 8.17
N GLU A 25 9.78 -0.15 8.36
CA GLU A 25 9.08 -0.71 9.51
C GLU A 25 9.26 -2.24 9.63
N PRO A 26 9.37 -2.79 10.85
CA PRO A 26 9.41 -4.23 11.08
C PRO A 26 8.22 -4.95 10.44
N ASP A 27 8.46 -6.17 9.95
CA ASP A 27 7.54 -6.91 9.08
C ASP A 27 6.12 -7.12 9.66
N VAL A 28 5.98 -7.09 10.98
CA VAL A 28 4.68 -7.18 11.68
C VAL A 28 3.90 -5.85 11.60
N GLN A 29 4.56 -4.72 11.85
CA GLN A 29 3.94 -3.38 11.76
C GLN A 29 3.68 -2.96 10.31
N ARG A 30 4.50 -3.41 9.36
CA ARG A 30 4.26 -3.19 7.93
C ARG A 30 2.91 -3.78 7.48
N ARG A 31 2.56 -4.97 7.98
CA ARG A 31 1.33 -5.71 7.60
C ARG A 31 0.06 -5.14 8.24
N GLU A 32 0.17 -4.25 9.22
CA GLU A 32 -0.98 -3.52 9.78
C GLU A 32 -1.39 -2.32 8.91
N HIS A 33 -0.53 -1.92 7.99
CA HIS A 33 -0.74 -0.77 7.13
C HIS A 33 -1.09 -1.20 5.70
N TYR A 34 -2.21 -0.67 5.19
CA TYR A 34 -2.49 -0.66 3.76
C TYR A 34 -1.87 0.59 3.12
N VAL A 35 -0.79 0.40 2.36
CA VAL A 35 0.00 1.47 1.73
C VAL A 35 -0.33 1.58 0.25
N VAL A 36 -0.77 2.77 -0.16
CA VAL A 36 -1.14 3.09 -1.53
C VAL A 36 -0.14 4.09 -2.11
N LEU A 37 0.46 3.77 -3.25
CA LEU A 37 1.33 4.66 -4.01
C LEU A 37 0.54 5.33 -5.14
N LEU A 38 0.53 6.66 -5.14
CA LEU A 38 0.07 7.46 -6.27
C LEU A 38 1.25 7.73 -7.21
N SER A 39 1.14 7.25 -8.45
CA SER A 39 2.23 7.29 -9.42
C SER A 39 1.80 7.81 -10.78
N HIS A 40 2.70 8.51 -11.46
CA HIS A 40 2.60 8.83 -12.88
C HIS A 40 3.17 7.71 -13.76
N ALA A 41 4.12 6.93 -13.22
CA ALA A 41 4.90 5.94 -13.97
C ALA A 41 4.23 4.57 -14.09
N PHE A 42 3.44 4.17 -13.09
CA PHE A 42 2.88 2.83 -13.01
C PHE A 42 1.37 2.81 -13.23
N ALA A 43 0.87 1.77 -13.89
CA ALA A 43 -0.57 1.60 -14.08
C ALA A 43 -1.30 1.30 -12.76
N THR A 44 -2.55 1.72 -12.64
CA THR A 44 -3.42 1.34 -11.52
C THR A 44 -3.52 -0.19 -11.45
N ASN A 45 -3.40 -0.75 -10.24
CA ASN A 45 -3.37 -2.20 -9.99
C ASN A 45 -2.14 -2.95 -10.55
N ASP A 46 -1.03 -2.26 -10.87
CA ASP A 46 0.22 -2.94 -11.22
C ASP A 46 0.84 -3.65 -9.99
N ALA A 47 0.51 -4.92 -9.83
CA ALA A 47 0.96 -5.74 -8.71
C ALA A 47 2.47 -6.00 -8.71
N VAL A 48 3.12 -6.03 -9.88
CA VAL A 48 4.57 -6.28 -9.99
C VAL A 48 5.32 -5.07 -9.46
N SER A 49 4.93 -3.88 -9.89
CA SER A 49 5.51 -2.62 -9.40
C SER A 49 5.18 -2.40 -7.92
N ALA A 50 3.96 -2.75 -7.48
CA ALA A 50 3.58 -2.65 -6.07
C ALA A 50 4.50 -3.51 -5.18
N PHE A 51 4.74 -4.75 -5.59
CA PHE A 51 5.68 -5.65 -4.92
C PHE A 51 7.12 -5.10 -4.91
N ALA A 52 7.61 -4.63 -6.06
CA ALA A 52 8.97 -4.08 -6.19
C ALA A 52 9.21 -2.86 -5.28
N HIS A 53 8.15 -2.10 -4.98
CA HIS A 53 8.20 -0.92 -4.11
C HIS A 53 7.67 -1.16 -2.70
N SER A 54 7.40 -2.41 -2.33
CA SER A 54 6.90 -2.79 -1.00
C SER A 54 5.63 -2.03 -0.56
N VAL A 55 4.74 -1.73 -1.52
CA VAL A 55 3.41 -1.13 -1.28
C VAL A 55 2.31 -2.13 -1.58
N ASP A 56 1.11 -1.92 -1.03
CA ASP A 56 -0.03 -2.83 -1.24
C ASP A 56 -0.80 -2.52 -2.51
N HIS A 57 -0.80 -1.26 -2.96
CA HIS A 57 -1.59 -0.84 -4.11
C HIS A 57 -0.95 0.35 -4.82
N ILE A 58 -1.03 0.33 -6.16
CA ILE A 58 -0.66 1.46 -7.02
C ILE A 58 -1.93 2.01 -7.64
N ILE A 59 -2.08 3.33 -7.58
CA ILE A 59 -3.10 4.09 -8.31
C ILE A 59 -2.39 5.10 -9.19
N ASN A 60 -2.62 5.01 -10.50
CA ASN A 60 -2.08 6.01 -11.42
C ASN A 60 -2.81 7.35 -11.22
N ILE A 61 -2.07 8.45 -11.31
CA ILE A 61 -2.63 9.81 -11.18
C ILE A 61 -3.73 10.08 -12.22
N ALA A 62 -3.63 9.50 -13.42
CA ALA A 62 -4.64 9.60 -14.47
C ALA A 62 -6.00 9.01 -14.06
N ASP A 63 -6.02 8.06 -13.11
CA ASP A 63 -7.23 7.39 -12.65
C ASP A 63 -7.81 8.03 -11.37
N LEU A 64 -7.25 9.13 -10.88
CA LEU A 64 -7.73 9.78 -9.64
C LEU A 64 -9.17 10.26 -9.71
N ALA A 65 -9.71 10.54 -10.89
CA ALA A 65 -11.14 10.83 -11.06
C ALA A 65 -12.03 9.68 -10.54
N ASN A 66 -11.51 8.44 -10.58
CA ASN A 66 -12.14 7.22 -10.09
C ASN A 66 -11.52 6.71 -8.78
N PHE A 67 -10.85 7.58 -8.01
CA PHE A 67 -10.08 7.17 -6.83
C PHE A 67 -10.89 6.37 -5.81
N GLN A 68 -12.09 6.82 -5.45
CA GLN A 68 -12.92 6.16 -4.44
C GLN A 68 -13.27 4.71 -4.79
N PRO A 69 -13.86 4.39 -5.96
CA PRO A 69 -14.17 3.01 -6.31
C PRO A 69 -12.91 2.14 -6.46
N VAL A 70 -11.82 2.67 -7.02
CA VAL A 70 -10.54 1.95 -7.16
C VAL A 70 -9.96 1.59 -5.79
N LEU A 71 -9.91 2.55 -4.87
CA LEU A 71 -9.39 2.35 -3.53
C LEU A 71 -10.23 1.34 -2.74
N ARG A 72 -11.56 1.43 -2.80
CA ARG A 72 -12.46 0.49 -2.10
C ARG A 72 -12.23 -0.95 -2.54
N HIS A 73 -12.04 -1.17 -3.84
CA HIS A 73 -11.73 -2.49 -4.37
C HIS A 73 -10.39 -3.01 -3.83
N GLY A 74 -9.34 -2.18 -3.85
CA GLY A 74 -8.04 -2.54 -3.32
C GLY A 74 -8.06 -2.87 -1.82
N VAL A 75 -8.78 -2.09 -1.00
CA VAL A 75 -8.97 -2.36 0.43
C VAL A 75 -9.65 -3.71 0.65
N ALA A 76 -10.70 -4.02 -0.10
CA ALA A 76 -11.42 -5.28 0.03
C ALA A 76 -10.52 -6.49 -0.30
N LEU A 77 -9.68 -6.37 -1.34
CA LEU A 77 -8.70 -7.39 -1.68
C LEU A 77 -7.65 -7.58 -0.58
N HIS A 78 -7.08 -6.49 -0.07
CA HIS A 78 -6.09 -6.54 1.02
C HIS A 78 -6.68 -7.17 2.29
N GLN A 79 -7.91 -6.77 2.68
CA GLN A 79 -8.61 -7.37 3.82
C GLN A 79 -8.86 -8.87 3.62
N GLY A 80 -9.23 -9.30 2.41
CA GLY A 80 -9.42 -10.71 2.08
C GLY A 80 -8.14 -11.52 2.22
N LEU A 81 -7.02 -11.00 1.71
CA LEU A 81 -5.70 -11.66 1.80
C LEU A 81 -5.24 -11.84 3.25
N TYR A 82 -5.39 -10.80 4.08
CA TYR A 82 -4.94 -10.83 5.46
C TYR A 82 -5.96 -11.39 6.45
N HIS A 83 -7.18 -11.72 6.01
CA HIS A 83 -8.23 -12.24 6.90
C HIS A 83 -7.75 -13.46 7.69
N SER A 84 -7.26 -14.50 7.01
CA SER A 84 -6.78 -15.74 7.65
C SER A 84 -5.55 -15.51 8.52
N PHE A 85 -4.63 -14.62 8.12
CA PHE A 85 -3.47 -14.25 8.93
C PHE A 85 -3.89 -13.56 10.23
N ASN A 86 -4.81 -12.60 10.14
CA ASN A 86 -5.32 -11.85 11.29
C ASN A 86 -6.10 -12.74 12.27
N GLU A 87 -6.86 -13.72 11.78
CA GLU A 87 -7.55 -14.73 12.60
C GLU A 87 -6.55 -15.55 13.44
N ILE A 88 -5.46 -16.00 12.82
CA ILE A 88 -4.39 -16.75 13.48
C ILE A 88 -3.69 -15.88 14.53
N MET A 89 -3.33 -14.63 14.19
CA MET A 89 -2.66 -13.71 15.11
C MET A 89 -3.52 -13.37 16.34
N LYS A 90 -4.82 -13.13 16.16
CA LYS A 90 -5.76 -12.90 17.28
C LYS A 90 -5.84 -14.11 18.20
N SER A 91 -5.85 -15.31 17.63
CA SER A 91 -5.88 -16.56 18.40
C SER A 91 -4.59 -16.78 19.18
N ALA A 92 -3.43 -16.44 18.59
CA ALA A 92 -2.13 -16.56 19.24
C ALA A 92 -1.91 -15.55 20.38
N GLN A 93 -2.50 -14.36 20.29
CA GLN A 93 -2.43 -13.33 21.34
C GLN A 93 -3.43 -13.55 22.49
N ALA A 94 -4.44 -14.41 22.29
CA ALA A 94 -5.45 -14.75 23.29
C ALA A 94 -5.04 -15.93 24.21
N LEU A 95 -3.84 -16.49 23.99
CA LEU A 95 -3.18 -17.53 24.80
C LEU A 95 -2.11 -16.90 25.70
#